data_AF-A0A1I7S6A1-F1
#
_entry.id   AF-A0A1I7S6A1-F1
#
_cell.length_a   1.000
_cell.length_b   1.000
_cell.length_c   1.000
_cell.angle_alpha   90.00
_cell.angle_beta   90.00
_cell.angle_gamma   90.00
#
_symmetry.space_group_name_H-M   'P 1'
#
loop_
_entity.id
_entity.type
_entity.pdbx_description
1 polymer ?
#
loop_
_entity_poly.entity_id
_entity_poly.type
_entity_poly.pdbx_seq_one_letter_code
_entity_poly.pdbx_strand_id
1 'polypeptide(L)'
;MTWIASGSIDNFLYIVMEYLGRNLNDLRRRQPKRRFSPATVLRVCGQMLSALKAVHHIGYLHRDVKPSNMCVGYGDEQSRRNVFLVDFGMTRKFLTDHGERRKERQYAGFRGTMRYVSITVHERREQGPADDMWSLLYSMIEIGEGALPWRHIEDDEDMALKKKKTPIAEMIMHLPKDFKVMADYLSTLTYDSSPNYDFLIGVCKKALGPEITEESPYDWESQFVNSQSLEMDSE
;
A
#
# COMPACT_ATOMS: atom_id res chain seq x y z
N MET A 1 4.50 7.40 13.48
CA MET A 1 4.36 6.14 14.22
C MET A 1 5.58 5.93 15.09
N THR A 2 5.40 6.17 16.38
CA THR A 2 6.44 6.01 17.40
C THR A 2 6.20 4.71 18.18
N TRP A 3 7.25 3.92 18.38
CA TRP A 3 7.24 2.81 19.33
C TRP A 3 7.27 3.36 20.75
N ILE A 4 6.42 2.83 21.64
CA ILE A 4 6.30 3.30 23.03
C ILE A 4 6.87 2.26 23.99
N ALA A 5 6.45 1.01 23.87
CA ALA A 5 6.91 -0.08 24.74
C ALA A 5 6.70 -1.46 24.10
N SER A 6 7.34 -2.49 24.65
CA SER A 6 7.04 -3.89 24.37
C SER A 6 7.32 -4.73 25.60
N GLY A 7 6.70 -5.90 25.71
CA GLY A 7 6.90 -6.80 26.84
C GLY A 7 6.09 -8.09 26.75
N SER A 8 6.03 -8.81 27.86
CA SER A 8 5.23 -10.01 28.02
C SER A 8 4.50 -10.06 29.35
N ILE A 9 3.26 -10.55 29.36
CA ILE A 9 2.46 -10.83 30.56
C ILE A 9 1.76 -12.16 30.34
N ASP A 10 1.89 -13.12 31.26
CA ASP A 10 1.19 -14.41 31.22
C ASP A 10 1.29 -15.15 29.86
N ASN A 11 2.48 -15.16 29.26
CA ASN A 11 2.80 -15.71 27.93
C ASN A 11 2.18 -14.95 26.73
N PHE A 12 1.55 -13.80 26.93
CA PHE A 12 1.16 -12.89 25.86
C PHE A 12 2.29 -11.90 25.58
N LEU A 13 2.70 -11.81 24.32
CA LEU A 13 3.60 -10.77 23.84
C LEU A 13 2.78 -9.54 23.45
N TYR A 14 3.23 -8.35 23.86
CA TYR A 14 2.59 -7.10 23.50
C TYR A 14 3.59 -6.05 23.01
N ILE A 15 3.10 -5.16 22.14
CA ILE A 15 3.78 -3.97 21.67
C ILE A 15 2.81 -2.80 21.81
N VAL A 16 3.28 -1.70 22.40
CA VAL A 16 2.56 -0.43 22.53
C VAL A 16 3.19 0.55 21.55
N MET A 17 2.35 1.18 20.74
CA MET A 17 2.75 2.12 19.71
C MET A 17 1.73 3.26 19.63
N GLU A 18 2.13 4.34 18.97
CA GLU A 18 1.26 5.49 18.67
C GLU A 18 -0.08 5.05 18.06
N TYR A 19 -1.19 5.58 18.59
CA TYR A 19 -2.53 5.34 18.06
C TYR A 19 -2.74 6.14 16.77
N LEU A 20 -3.23 5.48 15.72
CA LEU A 20 -3.48 6.06 14.42
C LEU A 20 -4.97 6.16 14.10
N GLY A 21 -5.30 6.94 13.08
CA GLY A 21 -6.65 7.07 12.57
C GLY A 21 -7.09 5.89 11.72
N ARG A 22 -8.15 6.12 10.95
CA ARG A 22 -8.77 5.10 10.10
C ARG A 22 -7.81 4.60 9.01
N ASN A 23 -7.95 3.34 8.62
CA ASN A 23 -7.23 2.81 7.47
C ASN A 23 -7.87 3.27 6.14
N LEU A 24 -7.10 3.20 5.05
CA LEU A 24 -7.54 3.64 3.73
C LEU A 24 -8.70 2.82 3.16
N ASN A 25 -8.82 1.52 3.51
CA ASN A 25 -9.99 0.73 3.11
C ASN A 25 -11.28 1.31 3.71
N ASP A 26 -11.26 1.68 4.98
CA ASP A 26 -12.43 2.22 5.69
C ASP A 26 -12.77 3.64 5.23
N LEU A 27 -11.75 4.48 4.99
CA LEU A 27 -11.94 5.82 4.43
C LEU A 27 -12.52 5.76 3.02
N ARG A 28 -12.04 4.84 2.19
CA ARG A 28 -12.53 4.63 0.83
C ARG A 28 -13.99 4.18 0.82
N ARG A 29 -14.39 3.25 1.71
CA ARG A 29 -15.77 2.74 1.78
C ARG A 29 -16.80 3.83 2.09
N ARG A 30 -16.37 4.93 2.73
CA ARG A 30 -17.19 6.11 3.03
C ARG A 30 -17.28 7.11 1.88
N GLN A 31 -16.47 6.97 0.84
CA GLN A 31 -16.56 7.83 -0.32
C GLN A 31 -17.86 7.54 -1.09
N PRO A 32 -18.54 8.55 -1.68
CA PRO A 32 -19.80 8.35 -2.41
C PRO A 32 -19.72 7.29 -3.51
N LYS A 33 -18.59 7.23 -4.22
CA LYS A 33 -18.31 6.23 -5.28
C LYS A 33 -17.46 5.05 -4.81
N ARG A 34 -17.24 4.92 -3.50
CA ARG A 34 -16.35 3.92 -2.87
C ARG A 34 -14.95 3.87 -3.48
N ARG A 35 -14.45 5.02 -3.92
CA ARG A 35 -13.13 5.22 -4.52
C ARG A 35 -12.63 6.62 -4.23
N PHE A 36 -11.33 6.79 -4.22
CA PHE A 36 -10.68 8.09 -4.12
C PHE A 36 -10.45 8.72 -5.50
N SER A 37 -10.24 10.04 -5.51
CA SER A 37 -9.81 10.82 -6.65
C SER A 37 -8.37 10.47 -7.04
N PRO A 38 -8.00 10.62 -8.33
CA PRO A 38 -6.63 10.43 -8.78
C PRO A 38 -5.58 11.19 -7.95
N ALA A 39 -5.89 12.43 -7.56
CA ALA A 39 -5.00 13.26 -6.74
C ALA A 39 -4.71 12.62 -5.37
N THR A 40 -5.76 12.17 -4.67
CA THR A 40 -5.62 11.45 -3.40
C THR A 40 -4.80 10.16 -3.57
N VAL A 41 -5.10 9.35 -4.59
CA VAL A 41 -4.41 8.07 -4.85
C VAL A 41 -2.92 8.28 -5.14
N LEU A 42 -2.56 9.24 -6.00
CA LEU A 42 -1.17 9.53 -6.33
C LEU A 42 -0.36 10.01 -5.13
N ARG A 43 -0.95 10.87 -4.29
CA ARG A 43 -0.29 11.37 -3.08
C ARG A 43 -0.10 10.27 -2.04
N VAL A 44 -1.11 9.41 -1.84
CA VAL A 44 -0.96 8.21 -1.00
C VAL A 44 0.14 7.31 -1.54
N CYS A 45 0.16 7.05 -2.85
CA CYS A 45 1.18 6.23 -3.49
C CYS A 45 2.58 6.78 -3.20
N GLY A 46 2.79 8.10 -3.36
CA GLY A 46 4.05 8.76 -3.02
C GLY A 46 4.50 8.54 -1.57
N GLN A 47 3.60 8.66 -0.60
CA GLN A 47 3.92 8.40 0.81
C GLN A 47 4.27 6.93 1.06
N MET A 48 3.54 5.99 0.45
CA MET A 48 3.80 4.55 0.60
C MET A 48 5.08 4.11 -0.09
N LEU A 49 5.46 4.72 -1.22
CA LEU A 49 6.76 4.51 -1.85
C LEU A 49 7.90 4.91 -0.92
N SER A 50 7.78 6.04 -0.23
CA SER A 50 8.75 6.48 0.78
C SER A 50 8.79 5.54 1.99
N ALA A 51 7.63 5.08 2.47
CA ALA A 51 7.55 4.13 3.58
C ALA A 51 8.21 2.79 3.22
N LEU A 52 7.90 2.23 2.05
CA LEU A 52 8.53 0.98 1.57
C LEU A 52 10.02 1.15 1.31
N LYS A 53 10.46 2.30 0.78
CA LYS A 53 11.90 2.63 0.67
C LYS A 53 12.58 2.52 2.03
N ALA A 54 11.98 3.06 3.09
CA ALA A 54 12.53 2.97 4.45
C ALA A 54 12.58 1.53 4.99
N VAL A 55 11.50 0.74 4.81
CA VAL A 55 11.45 -0.67 5.22
C VAL A 55 12.49 -1.51 4.47
N HIS A 56 12.59 -1.32 3.16
CA HIS A 56 13.54 -2.07 2.33
C HIS A 56 14.99 -1.64 2.59
N HIS A 57 15.23 -0.38 2.92
CA HIS A 57 16.56 0.14 3.27
C HIS A 57 17.14 -0.54 4.52
N ILE A 58 16.30 -0.84 5.51
CA ILE A 58 16.73 -1.59 6.71
C ILE A 58 16.77 -3.12 6.48
N GLY A 59 16.56 -3.58 5.25
CA GLY A 59 16.73 -4.97 4.84
C GLY A 59 15.54 -5.89 5.08
N TYR A 60 14.34 -5.34 5.27
CA TYR A 60 13.11 -6.08 5.47
C TYR A 60 12.14 -5.92 4.29
N LEU A 61 11.29 -6.92 4.09
CA LEU A 61 10.09 -6.86 3.26
C LEU A 61 8.88 -6.77 4.18
N HIS A 62 7.85 -6.05 3.76
CA HIS A 62 6.58 -5.95 4.47
C HIS A 62 5.73 -7.21 4.26
N ARG A 63 5.60 -7.68 3.01
CA ARG A 63 4.86 -8.88 2.54
C ARG A 63 3.34 -8.86 2.69
N ASP A 64 2.75 -7.82 3.29
CA ASP A 64 1.28 -7.66 3.36
C ASP A 64 0.84 -6.19 3.15
N VAL A 65 1.34 -5.58 2.08
CA VAL A 65 0.97 -4.20 1.70
C VAL A 65 -0.44 -4.17 1.12
N LYS A 66 -1.36 -3.49 1.80
CA LYS A 66 -2.78 -3.39 1.43
C LYS A 66 -3.45 -2.17 2.06
N PRO A 67 -4.61 -1.70 1.56
CA PRO A 67 -5.24 -0.48 2.09
C PRO A 67 -5.66 -0.54 3.56
N SER A 68 -5.91 -1.72 4.13
CA SER A 68 -6.22 -1.86 5.56
C SER A 68 -5.00 -1.70 6.47
N ASN A 69 -3.79 -1.86 5.91
CA ASN A 69 -2.51 -1.71 6.61
C ASN A 69 -1.88 -0.34 6.31
N MET A 70 -2.67 0.60 5.80
CA MET A 70 -2.30 1.99 5.55
C MET A 70 -3.25 2.88 6.35
N CYS A 71 -2.76 3.51 7.41
CA CYS A 71 -3.57 4.30 8.33
C CYS A 71 -3.21 5.78 8.25
N VAL A 72 -4.21 6.67 8.29
CA VAL A 72 -3.93 8.11 8.46
C VAL A 72 -3.51 8.39 9.90
N GLY A 73 -2.80 9.49 10.15
CA GLY A 73 -2.54 9.95 11.51
C GLY A 73 -3.84 10.27 12.27
N TYR A 74 -3.77 10.21 13.60
CA TYR A 74 -4.88 10.59 14.49
C TYR A 74 -4.72 12.04 14.96
N GLY A 75 -5.81 12.69 15.38
CA GLY A 75 -5.76 14.05 15.92
C GLY A 75 -6.13 15.10 14.88
N ASP A 76 -5.33 16.16 14.76
CA ASP A 76 -5.61 17.33 13.91
C ASP A 76 -5.57 17.05 12.39
N GLU A 77 -5.94 18.05 11.61
CA GLU A 77 -5.99 17.96 10.14
C GLU A 77 -4.64 17.59 9.55
N GLN A 78 -3.56 18.22 10.03
CA GLN A 78 -2.21 17.97 9.54
C GLN A 78 -1.77 16.52 9.80
N SER A 79 -2.09 15.98 10.97
CA SER A 79 -1.80 14.59 11.33
C SER A 79 -2.53 13.61 10.40
N ARG A 80 -3.79 13.89 10.06
CA ARG A 80 -4.61 13.08 9.14
C ARG A 80 -4.15 13.13 7.68
N ARG A 81 -3.23 14.04 7.31
CA ARG A 81 -2.60 14.09 5.98
C ARG A 81 -1.40 13.15 5.85
N ASN A 82 -0.87 12.64 6.97
CA ASN A 82 0.19 11.63 6.99
C ASN A 82 -0.41 10.22 6.95
N VAL A 83 0.11 9.38 6.07
CA VAL A 83 -0.29 7.97 5.91
C VAL A 83 0.86 7.08 6.35
N PHE A 84 0.58 6.17 7.27
CA PHE A 84 1.51 5.25 7.87
C PHE A 84 1.28 3.83 7.38
N LEU A 85 2.35 3.13 7.03
CA LEU A 85 2.35 1.69 6.81
C LEU A 85 2.43 0.98 8.17
N VAL A 86 1.52 0.05 8.42
CA VAL A 86 1.38 -0.67 9.70
C VAL A 86 1.29 -2.18 9.49
N ASP A 87 1.28 -2.93 10.60
CA ASP A 87 1.22 -4.40 10.65
C ASP A 87 2.44 -5.09 10.04
N PHE A 88 3.52 -5.08 10.82
CA PHE A 88 4.79 -5.72 10.50
C PHE A 88 4.81 -7.23 10.83
N GLY A 89 3.66 -7.84 11.16
CA GLY A 89 3.56 -9.25 11.59
C GLY A 89 3.94 -10.26 10.51
N MET A 90 3.85 -9.87 9.23
CA MET A 90 4.28 -10.69 8.10
C MET A 90 5.67 -10.36 7.59
N THR A 91 6.43 -9.46 8.22
CA THR A 91 7.72 -9.04 7.66
C THR A 91 8.75 -10.16 7.56
N ARG A 92 9.75 -9.97 6.69
CA ARG A 92 10.88 -10.89 6.58
C ARG A 92 12.14 -10.16 6.15
N LYS A 93 13.25 -10.47 6.81
CA LYS A 93 14.57 -9.99 6.39
C LYS A 93 14.96 -10.60 5.05
N PHE A 94 15.27 -9.76 4.06
CA PHE A 94 15.79 -10.20 2.75
C PHE A 94 17.29 -9.90 2.59
N LEU A 95 17.85 -9.06 3.47
CA LEU A 95 19.30 -8.86 3.57
C LEU A 95 19.91 -9.66 4.73
N THR A 96 21.19 -9.99 4.63
CA THR A 96 22.00 -10.50 5.75
C THR A 96 22.40 -9.34 6.67
N ASP A 97 23.06 -9.65 7.79
CA ASP A 97 23.59 -8.61 8.69
C ASP A 97 24.73 -7.80 8.04
N HIS A 98 25.32 -8.32 6.96
CA HIS A 98 26.34 -7.66 6.15
C HIS A 98 25.76 -6.88 4.96
N GLY A 99 24.42 -6.79 4.85
CA GLY A 99 23.74 -6.07 3.76
C GLY A 99 23.66 -6.84 2.44
N GLU A 100 24.05 -8.11 2.42
CA GLU A 100 23.98 -8.96 1.22
C GLU A 100 22.58 -9.55 1.04
N ARG A 101 22.15 -9.75 -0.19
CA ARG A 101 20.85 -10.38 -0.46
C ARG A 101 20.88 -11.86 -0.08
N ARG A 102 19.85 -12.31 0.65
CA ARG A 102 19.66 -13.73 0.97
C ARG A 102 19.34 -14.52 -0.29
N LYS A 103 19.86 -15.74 -0.40
CA LYS A 103 19.54 -16.65 -1.51
C LYS A 103 18.05 -16.99 -1.56
N GLU A 104 17.52 -17.12 -2.77
CA GLU A 104 16.16 -17.59 -2.99
C GLU A 104 15.96 -18.99 -2.43
N ARG A 105 14.86 -19.20 -1.70
CA ARG A 105 14.40 -20.54 -1.38
C ARG A 105 13.78 -21.17 -2.64
N GLN A 106 14.01 -22.46 -2.84
CA GLN A 106 13.35 -23.23 -3.90
C GLN A 106 11.83 -23.18 -3.79
N TYR A 107 11.31 -23.08 -2.57
CA TYR A 107 9.89 -22.92 -2.28
C TYR A 107 9.69 -21.91 -1.15
N ALA A 108 8.86 -20.91 -1.40
CA ALA A 108 8.42 -19.94 -0.41
C ALA A 108 6.91 -20.10 -0.19
N GLY A 109 6.53 -20.49 1.02
CA GLY A 109 5.12 -20.58 1.39
C GLY A 109 4.41 -19.23 1.23
N PHE A 110 3.15 -19.30 0.82
CA PHE A 110 2.31 -18.12 0.58
C PHE A 110 2.20 -17.24 1.83
N ARG A 111 2.47 -15.94 1.69
CA ARG A 111 2.35 -14.91 2.73
C ARG A 111 1.87 -13.62 2.09
N GLY A 112 0.96 -12.94 2.78
CA GLY A 112 0.26 -11.75 2.31
C GLY A 112 -1.21 -12.03 2.00
N THR A 113 -1.93 -10.98 1.64
CA THR A 113 -3.35 -11.05 1.29
C THR A 113 -3.53 -11.33 -0.20
N MET A 114 -4.15 -12.47 -0.54
CA MET A 114 -4.29 -12.98 -1.92
C MET A 114 -4.69 -11.95 -2.97
N ARG A 115 -5.61 -11.05 -2.63
CA ARG A 115 -6.03 -9.98 -3.54
C ARG A 115 -4.87 -9.09 -4.03
N TYR A 116 -3.87 -8.82 -3.19
CA TYR A 116 -2.83 -7.82 -3.45
C TYR A 116 -1.45 -8.43 -3.73
N VAL A 117 -1.20 -9.70 -3.42
CA VAL A 117 0.14 -10.27 -3.67
C VAL A 117 0.48 -10.31 -5.16
N SER A 118 1.77 -10.28 -5.48
CA SER A 118 2.27 -10.39 -6.85
C SER A 118 2.08 -11.81 -7.40
N ILE A 119 2.30 -11.97 -8.71
CA ILE A 119 2.35 -13.28 -9.37
C ILE A 119 3.45 -14.17 -8.79
N THR A 120 4.60 -13.62 -8.41
CA THR A 120 5.71 -14.35 -7.76
C THR A 120 5.23 -15.12 -6.53
N VAL A 121 4.34 -14.50 -5.73
CA VAL A 121 3.81 -15.12 -4.50
C VAL A 121 2.83 -16.25 -4.82
N HIS A 122 1.94 -16.04 -5.81
CA HIS A 122 1.07 -17.12 -6.30
C HIS A 122 1.89 -18.33 -6.78
N GLU A 123 3.02 -18.09 -7.44
CA GLU A 123 3.96 -19.12 -7.92
C GLU A 123 4.84 -19.75 -6.84
N ARG A 124 4.67 -19.38 -5.57
CA ARG A 124 5.47 -19.89 -4.43
C ARG A 124 6.96 -19.63 -4.57
N ARG A 125 7.33 -18.59 -5.32
CA ARG A 125 8.71 -18.11 -5.46
C ARG A 125 9.06 -17.13 -4.34
N GLU A 126 10.35 -16.96 -4.10
CA GLU A 126 10.84 -16.10 -3.04
C GLU A 126 10.45 -14.65 -3.28
N GLN A 127 9.92 -13.99 -2.23
CA GLN A 127 9.53 -12.60 -2.30
C GLN A 127 10.75 -11.69 -2.22
N GLY A 128 10.77 -10.66 -3.05
CA GLY A 128 11.72 -9.55 -3.00
C GLY A 128 11.03 -8.19 -2.90
N PRO A 129 11.79 -7.09 -2.89
CA PRO A 129 11.24 -5.74 -2.78
C PRO A 129 10.20 -5.40 -3.85
N ALA A 130 10.35 -5.94 -5.06
CA ALA A 130 9.39 -5.71 -6.15
C ALA A 130 7.98 -6.25 -5.85
N ASP A 131 7.85 -7.28 -5.01
CA ASP A 131 6.55 -7.87 -4.69
C ASP A 131 5.71 -7.00 -3.74
N ASP A 132 6.36 -6.28 -2.83
CA ASP A 132 5.71 -5.22 -2.03
C ASP A 132 5.25 -4.06 -2.92
N MET A 133 6.01 -3.76 -3.97
CA MET A 133 5.66 -2.70 -4.94
C MET A 133 4.48 -3.09 -5.83
N TRP A 134 4.40 -4.36 -6.26
CA TRP A 134 3.22 -4.90 -6.95
C TRP A 134 1.98 -4.83 -6.05
N SER A 135 2.15 -5.17 -4.77
CA SER A 135 1.07 -5.08 -3.78
C SER A 135 0.60 -3.64 -3.56
N LEU A 136 1.53 -2.68 -3.54
CA LEU A 136 1.21 -1.26 -3.53
C LEU A 136 0.44 -0.85 -4.79
N LEU A 137 0.89 -1.24 -5.99
CA LEU A 137 0.22 -0.91 -7.25
C LEU A 137 -1.24 -1.40 -7.27
N TYR A 138 -1.48 -2.67 -6.92
CA TYR A 138 -2.85 -3.21 -6.85
C TYR A 138 -3.68 -2.52 -5.76
N SER A 139 -3.06 -2.15 -4.64
CA SER A 139 -3.73 -1.37 -3.59
C SER A 139 -4.18 0.00 -4.11
N MET A 140 -3.32 0.71 -4.84
CA MET A 140 -3.61 2.02 -5.42
C MET A 140 -4.73 1.94 -6.46
N ILE A 141 -4.68 0.91 -7.31
CA ILE A 141 -5.74 0.62 -8.28
C ILE A 141 -7.08 0.36 -7.57
N GLU A 142 -7.10 -0.49 -6.55
CA GLU A 142 -8.34 -0.79 -5.83
C GLU A 142 -8.93 0.47 -5.19
N ILE A 143 -8.09 1.32 -4.59
CA ILE A 143 -8.61 2.52 -3.94
C ILE A 143 -9.05 3.61 -4.92
N GLY A 144 -8.51 3.65 -6.14
CA GLY A 144 -8.88 4.62 -7.19
C GLY A 144 -10.02 4.17 -8.11
N GLU A 145 -10.12 2.88 -8.40
CA GLU A 145 -11.20 2.32 -9.22
C GLU A 145 -12.38 1.80 -8.41
N GLY A 146 -12.14 1.51 -7.12
CA GLY A 146 -13.12 0.97 -6.17
C GLY A 146 -13.09 -0.56 -6.07
N ALA A 147 -12.51 -1.26 -7.05
CA ALA A 147 -12.28 -2.70 -6.98
C ALA A 147 -11.22 -3.19 -7.98
N LEU A 148 -10.67 -4.38 -7.71
CA LEU A 148 -9.83 -5.13 -8.65
C LEU A 148 -10.65 -6.12 -9.50
N PRO A 149 -10.21 -6.47 -10.71
CA PRO A 149 -10.92 -7.41 -11.60
C PRO A 149 -11.18 -8.80 -11.01
N TRP A 150 -10.38 -9.21 -10.02
CA TRP A 150 -10.46 -10.51 -9.33
C TRP A 150 -11.08 -10.42 -7.92
N ARG A 151 -11.82 -9.34 -7.60
CA ARG A 151 -12.35 -9.10 -6.24
C ARG A 151 -13.22 -10.23 -5.67
N HIS A 152 -13.85 -11.02 -6.53
CA HIS A 152 -14.80 -12.10 -6.20
C HIS A 152 -14.22 -13.50 -6.43
N ILE A 153 -12.94 -13.60 -6.78
CA ILE A 153 -12.27 -14.89 -6.96
C ILE A 153 -11.66 -15.29 -5.62
N GLU A 154 -11.96 -16.50 -5.16
CA GLU A 154 -11.45 -17.05 -3.89
C GLU A 154 -10.35 -18.09 -4.10
N ASP A 155 -10.34 -18.75 -5.27
CA ASP A 155 -9.31 -19.71 -5.63
C ASP A 155 -7.98 -19.02 -6.03
N ASP A 156 -6.87 -19.57 -5.55
CA ASP A 156 -5.53 -19.01 -5.72
C ASP A 156 -5.05 -19.07 -7.17
N GLU A 157 -5.30 -20.18 -7.86
CA GLU A 157 -4.86 -20.41 -9.24
C GLU A 157 -5.68 -19.57 -10.21
N ASP A 158 -7.00 -19.51 -10.03
CA ASP A 158 -7.89 -18.68 -10.83
C ASP A 158 -7.57 -17.19 -10.67
N MET A 159 -7.25 -16.74 -9.44
CA MET A 159 -6.85 -15.36 -9.20
C MET A 159 -5.52 -15.04 -9.88
N ALA A 160 -4.53 -15.92 -9.77
CA ALA A 160 -3.24 -15.77 -10.43
C ALA A 160 -3.40 -15.70 -11.96
N LEU A 161 -4.24 -16.57 -12.53
CA LEU A 161 -4.54 -16.58 -13.96
C LEU A 161 -5.24 -15.30 -14.40
N LYS A 162 -6.20 -14.80 -13.62
CA LYS A 162 -6.88 -13.53 -13.89
C LYS A 162 -5.90 -12.36 -13.84
N LYS A 163 -5.03 -12.30 -12.83
CA LYS A 163 -3.97 -11.28 -12.72
C LYS A 163 -3.02 -11.28 -13.92
N LYS A 164 -2.59 -12.45 -14.40
CA LYS A 164 -1.72 -12.58 -15.58
C LYS A 164 -2.40 -12.12 -16.88
N LYS A 165 -3.71 -12.38 -17.00
CA LYS A 165 -4.47 -12.11 -18.24
C LYS A 165 -5.00 -10.69 -18.34
N THR A 166 -5.20 -9.99 -17.23
CA THR A 166 -5.78 -8.65 -17.25
C THR A 166 -4.71 -7.57 -17.48
N PRO A 167 -4.75 -6.83 -18.60
CA PRO A 167 -3.84 -5.72 -18.84
C PRO A 167 -4.05 -4.59 -17.85
N ILE A 168 -2.96 -3.95 -17.43
CA ILE A 168 -3.00 -2.80 -16.50
C ILE A 168 -3.87 -1.66 -17.06
N ALA A 169 -3.87 -1.44 -18.38
CA ALA A 169 -4.68 -0.42 -19.01
C ALA A 169 -6.20 -0.58 -18.75
N GLU A 170 -6.69 -1.82 -18.63
CA GLU A 170 -8.10 -2.11 -18.29
C GLU A 170 -8.40 -1.86 -16.81
N MET A 171 -7.36 -1.81 -15.98
CA MET A 171 -7.46 -1.63 -14.54
C MET A 171 -7.34 -0.17 -14.10
N ILE A 172 -7.04 0.77 -15.00
CA ILE A 172 -6.76 2.17 -14.67
C ILE A 172 -7.67 3.14 -15.44
N MET A 173 -8.93 2.76 -15.65
CA MET A 173 -9.89 3.51 -16.46
C MET A 173 -10.11 4.96 -15.98
N HIS A 174 -10.02 5.20 -14.67
CA HIS A 174 -10.16 6.51 -14.03
C HIS A 174 -8.86 7.01 -13.39
N LEU A 175 -7.79 6.21 -13.43
CA LEU A 175 -6.47 6.56 -12.92
C LEU A 175 -5.54 7.05 -14.04
N PRO A 176 -4.52 7.85 -13.72
CA PRO A 176 -3.54 8.31 -14.72
C PRO A 176 -2.82 7.15 -15.39
N LYS A 177 -2.54 7.28 -16.68
CA LYS A 177 -1.79 6.28 -17.47
C LYS A 177 -0.39 6.03 -16.91
N ASP A 178 0.15 6.95 -16.12
CA ASP A 178 1.41 6.83 -15.39
C ASP A 178 1.46 5.60 -14.46
N PHE A 179 0.32 5.08 -13.99
CA PHE A 179 0.29 3.78 -13.29
C PHE A 179 0.71 2.61 -14.19
N LYS A 180 0.46 2.69 -15.51
CA LYS A 180 1.01 1.73 -16.48
C LYS A 180 2.52 1.85 -16.57
N VAL A 181 3.08 3.06 -16.53
CA VAL A 181 4.54 3.27 -16.53
C VAL A 181 5.18 2.61 -15.31
N MET A 182 4.54 2.72 -14.13
CA MET A 182 4.98 2.00 -12.94
C MET A 182 4.93 0.48 -13.15
N ALA A 183 3.82 -0.05 -13.67
CA ALA A 183 3.66 -1.48 -13.88
C ALA A 183 4.65 -2.06 -14.91
N ASP A 184 4.88 -1.33 -16.00
CA ASP A 184 5.87 -1.70 -17.02
C ASP A 184 7.27 -1.75 -16.40
N TYR A 185 7.63 -0.76 -15.58
CA TYR A 185 8.88 -0.74 -14.83
C TYR A 185 8.99 -1.94 -13.86
N LEU A 186 7.97 -2.19 -13.04
CA LEU A 186 7.96 -3.29 -12.08
C LEU A 186 8.09 -4.67 -12.76
N SER A 187 7.58 -4.80 -13.98
CA SER A 187 7.67 -6.04 -14.76
C SER A 187 9.10 -6.36 -15.23
N THR A 188 10.01 -5.38 -15.18
CA THR A 188 11.43 -5.59 -15.51
C THR A 188 12.26 -6.06 -14.32
N LEU A 189 11.71 -5.98 -13.10
CA LEU A 189 12.41 -6.30 -11.87
C LEU A 189 12.42 -7.81 -11.61
N THR A 190 13.59 -8.31 -11.26
CA THR A 190 13.82 -9.69 -10.80
C THR A 190 13.93 -9.74 -9.28
N TYR A 191 14.06 -10.95 -8.72
CA TYR A 191 14.32 -11.10 -7.29
C TYR A 191 15.52 -10.25 -6.84
N ASP A 192 16.64 -10.30 -7.55
CA ASP A 192 17.86 -9.58 -7.19
C ASP A 192 17.79 -8.06 -7.37
N SER A 193 16.77 -7.57 -8.08
CA SER A 193 16.63 -6.15 -8.38
C SER A 193 16.29 -5.32 -7.14
N SER A 194 16.87 -4.13 -7.06
CA SER A 194 16.47 -3.08 -6.12
C SER A 194 15.59 -2.06 -6.86
N PRO A 195 14.32 -1.85 -6.45
CA PRO A 195 13.46 -0.84 -7.06
C PRO A 195 14.07 0.56 -6.99
N ASN A 196 13.91 1.34 -8.06
CA ASN A 196 14.23 2.75 -8.10
C ASN A 196 13.02 3.54 -7.58
N TYR A 197 12.96 3.70 -6.26
CA TYR A 197 11.87 4.40 -5.58
C TYR A 197 11.75 5.86 -6.03
N ASP A 198 12.87 6.54 -6.28
CA ASP A 198 12.87 7.95 -6.65
C ASP A 198 12.29 8.17 -8.05
N PHE A 199 12.53 7.23 -8.97
CA PHE A 199 11.84 7.18 -10.25
C PHE A 199 10.32 7.03 -10.07
N LEU A 200 9.87 6.06 -9.27
CA LEU A 200 8.44 5.82 -9.05
C LEU A 200 7.74 7.01 -8.36
N ILE A 201 8.40 7.64 -7.38
CA ILE A 201 7.92 8.88 -6.75
C ILE A 201 7.85 10.00 -7.80
N GLY A 202 8.84 10.09 -8.69
CA GLY A 202 8.85 11.02 -9.82
C GLY A 202 7.66 10.80 -10.77
N VAL A 203 7.31 9.55 -11.05
CA VAL A 203 6.10 9.20 -11.84
C VAL A 203 4.84 9.71 -11.14
N CYS A 204 4.70 9.50 -9.81
CA CYS A 204 3.57 10.05 -9.06
C CYS A 204 3.49 11.59 -9.16
N LYS A 205 4.62 12.27 -8.93
CA LYS A 205 4.68 13.75 -8.96
C LYS A 205 4.35 14.31 -10.34
N LYS A 206 4.88 13.69 -11.40
CA LYS A 206 4.58 14.08 -12.78
C LYS A 206 3.10 13.91 -13.10
N ALA A 207 2.51 12.78 -12.71
CA ALA A 207 1.10 12.49 -12.95
C ALA A 207 0.15 13.44 -12.19
N LEU A 208 0.58 13.96 -11.05
CA LEU A 208 -0.21 14.86 -10.21
C LEU A 208 -0.38 16.25 -10.85
N GLY A 209 0.61 16.70 -11.62
CA GLY A 209 0.62 18.01 -12.25
C GLY A 209 0.87 19.17 -11.25
N PRO A 210 1.03 20.40 -11.76
CA PRO A 210 1.36 21.56 -10.94
C PRO A 210 0.17 22.14 -10.16
N GLU A 211 -1.07 21.76 -10.50
CA GLU A 211 -2.29 22.33 -9.90
C GLU A 211 -2.58 21.79 -8.51
N ILE A 212 -2.10 20.58 -8.20
CA ILE A 212 -2.27 19.96 -6.89
C ILE A 212 -1.03 20.24 -6.05
N THR A 213 -1.26 20.84 -4.88
CA THR A 213 -0.22 21.19 -3.92
C THR A 213 -0.31 20.31 -2.68
N GLU A 214 0.64 20.48 -1.75
CA GLU A 214 0.58 19.81 -0.45
C GLU A 214 -0.67 20.23 0.36
N GLU A 215 -1.21 21.42 0.07
CA GLU A 215 -2.41 21.98 0.71
C GLU A 215 -3.72 21.55 0.07
N SER A 216 -3.68 20.94 -1.12
CA SER A 216 -4.90 20.39 -1.71
C SER A 216 -5.51 19.35 -0.76
N PRO A 217 -6.83 19.36 -0.52
CA PRO A 217 -7.42 18.45 0.43
C PRO A 217 -7.39 17.00 -0.08
N TYR A 218 -7.16 16.05 0.81
CA TYR A 218 -7.50 14.66 0.54
C TYR A 218 -9.02 14.45 0.57
N ASP A 219 -9.53 13.47 -0.17
CA ASP A 219 -10.98 13.24 -0.26
C ASP A 219 -11.62 12.93 1.11
N TRP A 220 -10.86 12.37 2.05
CA TRP A 220 -11.36 12.08 3.39
C TRP A 220 -11.49 13.31 4.28
N GLU A 221 -10.82 14.43 3.97
CA GLU A 221 -10.94 15.66 4.77
C GLU A 221 -12.39 16.17 4.77
N SER A 222 -13.08 16.05 3.64
CA SER A 222 -14.52 16.35 3.54
C SER A 222 -15.40 15.49 4.46
N GLN A 223 -14.98 14.27 4.81
CA GLN A 223 -15.73 13.38 5.71
C GLN A 223 -15.65 13.85 7.17
N PHE A 224 -14.55 14.51 7.55
CA PHE A 224 -14.35 15.02 8.91
C PHE A 224 -15.10 16.33 9.15
N VAL A 225 -15.22 17.18 8.13
CA VAL A 225 -16.05 18.40 8.21
C VAL A 225 -17.53 18.04 8.39
N ASN A 226 -18.03 17.06 7.62
CA ASN A 226 -19.43 16.65 7.69
C ASN A 226 -19.81 15.88 8.96
N SER A 227 -18.84 15.32 9.71
CA SER A 227 -19.12 14.62 10.97
C SER A 227 -19.18 15.58 12.16
N GLN A 228 -18.37 16.64 12.17
CA GLN A 228 -18.43 17.68 13.21
C GLN A 228 -19.71 18.52 13.12
N SER A 229 -20.22 18.79 11.92
CA SER A 229 -21.50 19.50 11.75
C SER A 229 -22.71 18.67 12.23
N LEU A 230 -22.69 17.35 12.04
CA LEU A 230 -23.76 16.46 12.53
C LEU A 230 -23.75 16.30 14.06
N GLU A 231 -22.60 16.42 14.73
CA GLU A 231 -22.51 16.41 16.20
C GLU A 231 -23.03 17.74 16.79
N MET A 232 -22.76 18.88 16.14
CA MET A 232 -23.24 20.20 16.59
C MET A 232 -24.74 20.42 16.38
N ASP A 233 -25.37 19.77 15.41
CA ASP A 233 -26.83 19.86 15.19
C ASP A 233 -27.64 18.91 16.10
N SER A 234 -26.96 18.19 17.01
CA SER A 234 -27.59 17.24 17.96
C SER A 234 -27.56 17.69 19.42
N GLU A 235 -27.10 18.92 19.70
CA GLU A 235 -27.21 19.62 20.98
C GLU A 235 -28.31 20.70 20.94
#